data_AF-A0A9X2CAQ2-F1
#
_entry.id   AF-A0A9X2CAQ2-F1
#
_cell.length_a   1.000
_cell.length_b   1.000
_cell.length_c   1.000
_cell.angle_alpha   90.00
_cell.angle_beta   90.00
_cell.angle_gamma   90.00
#
_symmetry.space_group_name_H-M   'P 1'
#
loop_
_entity.id
_entity.type
_entity.pdbx_description
1 polymer ?
#
loop_
_entity_poly.entity_id
_entity_poly.type
_entity_poly.pdbx_seq_one_letter_code
_entity_poly.pdbx_strand_id
1 'polypeptide(L)'
;MMELDQDIVEIAKNINDLKVANLAFRYIQLECAYRQVCEQWNQDTINYRIIEALFHLAMLARKERVHPIYANMPVSEWTRAPSHTQTLCWFNQLRSSMNKAAI
;
A
#
# COMPACT_ATOMS: atom_id res chain seq x y z
N MET A 1 14.81 12.74 10.39
CA MET A 1 13.77 12.32 9.44
C MET A 1 14.19 10.95 8.93
N MET A 2 13.42 9.90 9.22
CA MET A 2 13.75 8.54 8.77
C MET A 2 13.50 8.48 7.25
N GLU A 3 14.51 8.16 6.47
CA GLU A 3 14.36 8.01 5.02
C GLU A 3 13.54 6.76 4.70
N LEU A 4 12.68 6.86 3.68
CA LEU A 4 11.96 5.70 3.16
C LEU A 4 12.95 4.78 2.45
N ASP A 5 12.86 3.49 2.74
CA ASP A 5 13.55 2.45 1.98
C ASP A 5 13.19 2.58 0.49
N GLN A 6 14.21 2.51 -0.37
CA GLN A 6 14.07 2.71 -1.82
C GLN A 6 13.10 1.70 -2.45
N ASP A 7 13.04 0.47 -1.92
CA ASP A 7 12.09 -0.54 -2.38
C ASP A 7 10.64 -0.13 -2.08
N ILE A 8 10.40 0.50 -0.91
CA ILE A 8 9.08 0.97 -0.51
C ILE A 8 8.63 2.11 -1.42
N VAL A 9 9.56 3.02 -1.74
CA VAL A 9 9.33 4.11 -2.70
C VAL A 9 8.99 3.55 -4.08
N GLU A 10 9.70 2.53 -4.54
CA GLU A 10 9.43 1.90 -5.84
C GLU A 10 8.06 1.21 -5.87
N ILE A 11 7.68 0.50 -4.81
CA ILE A 11 6.33 -0.08 -4.69
C ILE A 11 5.27 1.02 -4.74
N ALA A 12 5.49 2.13 -4.03
CA ALA A 12 4.55 3.25 -3.99
C ALA A 12 4.35 3.88 -5.38
N LYS A 13 5.44 4.17 -6.10
CA LYS A 13 5.40 4.76 -7.44
C LYS A 13 4.67 3.89 -8.45
N ASN A 14 4.89 2.58 -8.38
CA ASN A 14 4.32 1.62 -9.31
C ASN A 14 2.96 1.06 -8.86
N ILE A 15 2.40 1.54 -7.75
CA ILE A 15 1.21 0.94 -7.12
C ILE A 15 0.00 0.85 -8.06
N ASN A 16 -0.14 1.78 -9.01
CA ASN A 16 -1.26 1.78 -9.94
C ASN A 16 -1.28 0.57 -10.87
N ASP A 17 -0.09 0.10 -11.25
CA ASP A 17 0.13 -0.91 -12.28
C ASP A 17 0.45 -2.29 -11.70
N LEU A 18 0.80 -2.34 -10.40
CA LEU A 18 0.94 -3.61 -9.70
C LEU A 18 -0.38 -4.38 -9.73
N LYS A 19 -0.31 -5.66 -10.09
CA LYS A 19 -1.44 -6.57 -9.89
C LYS A 19 -1.62 -6.84 -8.39
N VAL A 20 -2.84 -7.18 -7.98
CA VAL A 20 -3.14 -7.58 -6.58
C VAL A 20 -2.22 -8.71 -6.12
N ALA A 21 -1.92 -9.69 -6.97
CA ALA A 21 -0.99 -10.78 -6.62
C ALA A 21 0.44 -10.28 -6.37
N ASN A 22 0.94 -9.32 -7.18
CA ASN A 22 2.25 -8.72 -6.99
C ASN A 22 2.32 -7.96 -5.66
N LEU A 23 1.29 -7.18 -5.34
CA LEU A 23 1.22 -6.47 -4.06
C LEU A 23 1.10 -7.44 -2.87
N ALA A 24 0.31 -8.50 -3.00
CA ALA A 24 0.19 -9.55 -2.00
C ALA A 24 1.53 -10.25 -1.72
N PHE A 25 2.37 -10.45 -2.74
CA PHE A 25 3.71 -11.01 -2.58
C PHE A 25 4.64 -10.12 -1.73
N ARG A 26 4.46 -8.80 -1.79
CA ARG A 26 5.22 -7.81 -0.99
C ARG A 26 4.75 -7.69 0.46
N TYR A 27 3.71 -8.42 0.88
CA TYR A 27 3.12 -8.28 2.21
C TYR A 27 4.15 -8.41 3.35
N ILE A 28 5.02 -9.42 3.33
CA ILE A 28 5.98 -9.64 4.43
C ILE A 28 6.97 -8.48 4.54
N GLN A 29 7.46 -7.99 3.39
CA GLN A 29 8.34 -6.82 3.33
C GLN A 29 7.65 -5.58 3.95
N LEU A 30 6.39 -5.35 3.56
CA LEU A 30 5.61 -4.20 4.03
C LEU A 30 5.19 -4.32 5.51
N GLU A 31 4.93 -5.54 5.99
CA GLU A 31 4.68 -5.81 7.40
C GLU A 31 5.92 -5.50 8.25
N CYS A 32 7.11 -5.91 7.80
CA CYS A 32 8.36 -5.58 8.48
C CYS A 32 8.59 -4.07 8.56
N ALA A 33 8.39 -3.35 7.44
CA ALA A 33 8.48 -1.89 7.41
C ALA A 33 7.45 -1.24 8.36
N TYR A 34 6.21 -1.71 8.37
CA TYR A 34 5.18 -1.18 9.28
C TYR A 34 5.53 -1.40 10.76
N ARG A 35 6.04 -2.59 11.13
CA ARG A 35 6.46 -2.87 12.51
C ARG A 35 7.60 -1.97 13.01
N GLN A 36 8.43 -1.45 12.12
CA GLN A 36 9.48 -0.49 12.49
C GLN A 36 8.92 0.90 12.82
N VAL A 37 7.72 1.23 12.34
CA VAL A 37 7.15 2.58 12.42
C VAL A 37 5.81 2.65 13.14
N CYS A 38 5.21 1.51 13.52
CA CYS A 38 3.85 1.45 14.05
C CYS A 38 3.64 2.25 15.34
N GLU A 39 4.66 2.34 16.19
CA GLU A 39 4.63 3.13 17.42
C GLU A 39 4.62 4.66 17.17
N GLN A 40 4.86 5.10 15.93
CA GLN A 40 4.89 6.51 15.54
C GLN A 40 3.53 7.01 15.01
N TRP A 41 2.46 6.24 15.21
CA TRP A 41 1.10 6.57 14.73
C TRP A 41 0.61 7.94 15.18
N ASN A 42 1.04 8.40 16.36
CA ASN A 42 0.70 9.70 16.92
C ASN A 42 1.49 10.87 16.30
N GLN A 43 2.58 10.60 15.59
CA GLN A 43 3.41 11.62 14.93
C GLN A 43 2.90 11.97 13.53
N ASP A 44 2.08 11.11 12.93
CA ASP A 44 1.35 11.34 11.68
C ASP A 44 2.24 11.81 10.51
N THR A 45 3.46 11.26 10.41
CA THR A 45 4.43 11.66 9.38
C THR A 45 4.02 11.16 7.99
N ILE A 46 4.47 11.86 6.93
CA ILE A 46 4.21 11.43 5.54
C ILE A 46 4.73 10.01 5.29
N ASN A 47 5.93 9.69 5.79
CA ASN A 47 6.53 8.36 5.62
C ASN A 47 5.74 7.28 6.35
N TYR A 48 5.27 7.57 7.57
CA TYR A 48 4.36 6.68 8.31
C TYR A 48 3.10 6.40 7.48
N ARG A 49 2.42 7.44 6.98
CA ARG A 49 1.20 7.29 6.18
C ARG A 49 1.40 6.48 4.90
N ILE A 50 2.56 6.61 4.25
CA ILE A 50 2.91 5.81 3.06
C ILE A 50 3.06 4.33 3.45
N ILE A 51 3.86 4.04 4.49
CA ILE A 51 4.11 2.67 4.95
C ILE A 51 2.81 2.00 5.43
N GLU A 52 2.03 2.71 6.26
CA GLU A 52 0.75 2.24 6.77
C GLU A 52 -0.22 1.90 5.61
N ALA A 53 -0.37 2.80 4.64
CA ALA A 53 -1.25 2.58 3.51
C ALA A 53 -0.80 1.38 2.66
N LEU A 54 0.48 1.25 2.35
CA LEU A 54 1.01 0.11 1.59
C LEU A 54 0.84 -1.20 2.34
N PHE A 55 1.12 -1.22 3.65
CA PHE A 55 0.91 -2.39 4.50
C PHE A 55 -0.55 -2.87 4.46
N HIS A 56 -1.50 -1.96 4.67
CA HIS A 56 -2.92 -2.33 4.67
C HIS A 56 -3.42 -2.74 3.28
N LEU A 57 -2.97 -2.08 2.22
CA LEU A 57 -3.25 -2.51 0.84
C LEU A 57 -2.71 -3.93 0.58
N ALA A 58 -1.47 -4.22 1.00
CA ALA A 58 -0.88 -5.55 0.84
C ALA A 58 -1.56 -6.62 1.70
N MET A 59 -2.02 -6.28 2.90
CA MET A 59 -2.79 -7.18 3.75
C MET A 59 -4.13 -7.56 3.09
N LEU A 60 -4.84 -6.57 2.52
CA LEU A 60 -6.09 -6.79 1.81
C LEU A 60 -5.86 -7.58 0.51
N ALA A 61 -4.84 -7.21 -0.26
CA ALA A 61 -4.44 -7.93 -1.47
C ALA A 61 -4.09 -9.38 -1.16
N ARG A 62 -3.42 -9.64 -0.03
CA ARG A 62 -3.12 -10.99 0.44
C ARG A 62 -4.39 -11.79 0.68
N LYS A 63 -5.46 -11.23 1.25
CA LYS A 63 -6.74 -11.94 1.44
C LYS A 63 -7.40 -12.31 0.10
N GLU A 64 -7.28 -11.43 -0.89
CA GLU A 64 -8.01 -11.56 -2.16
C GLU A 64 -7.22 -12.25 -3.28
N ARG A 65 -5.91 -12.47 -3.11
CA ARG A 65 -5.03 -13.13 -4.10
C ARG A 65 -5.48 -14.52 -4.55
N VAL A 66 -6.37 -15.17 -3.80
CA VAL A 66 -6.92 -16.49 -4.12
C VAL A 66 -8.02 -16.42 -5.19
N HIS A 67 -8.61 -15.23 -5.40
CA HIS A 67 -9.62 -15.03 -6.42
C HIS A 67 -8.93 -14.72 -7.77
N PRO A 68 -9.08 -15.55 -8.82
CA PRO A 68 -8.29 -15.45 -10.04
C PRO A 68 -8.49 -14.12 -10.80
N ILE A 69 -9.70 -13.54 -10.72
CA ILE A 69 -9.99 -12.23 -11.30
C ILE A 69 -9.21 -11.13 -10.55
N TYR A 70 -9.32 -11.06 -9.22
CA TYR A 70 -8.67 -10.01 -8.44
C TYR A 70 -7.16 -10.16 -8.47
N ALA A 71 -6.63 -11.37 -8.36
CA ALA A 71 -5.19 -11.64 -8.41
C ALA A 71 -4.48 -11.00 -9.62
N ASN A 72 -5.15 -10.96 -10.78
CA ASN A 72 -4.62 -10.42 -12.03
C ASN A 72 -5.00 -8.96 -12.29
N MET A 73 -5.88 -8.39 -11.48
CA MET A 73 -6.37 -7.03 -11.64
C MET A 73 -5.31 -6.01 -11.18
N PRO A 74 -5.10 -4.91 -11.91
CA PRO A 74 -4.31 -3.78 -11.42
C PRO A 74 -4.90 -3.22 -10.13
N VAL A 75 -4.06 -2.82 -9.17
CA VAL A 75 -4.50 -2.28 -7.87
C VAL A 75 -5.35 -1.01 -8.06
N SER A 76 -5.05 -0.19 -9.07
CA SER A 76 -5.84 1.00 -9.40
C SER A 76 -7.28 0.70 -9.85
N GLU A 77 -7.53 -0.48 -10.43
CA GLU A 77 -8.86 -0.95 -10.78
C GLU A 77 -9.53 -1.66 -9.60
N TRP A 78 -8.77 -2.52 -8.92
CA TRP A 78 -9.21 -3.27 -7.75
C TRP A 78 -9.78 -2.37 -6.65
N THR A 79 -9.14 -1.22 -6.42
CA THR A 79 -9.55 -0.22 -5.42
C THR A 79 -10.84 0.51 -5.76
N ARG A 80 -11.31 0.44 -7.02
CA ARG A 80 -12.56 1.06 -7.46
C ARG A 80 -13.76 0.13 -7.38
N ALA A 81 -13.56 -1.15 -7.05
CA ALA A 81 -14.67 -2.07 -6.95
C ALA A 81 -15.59 -1.68 -5.77
N PRO A 82 -16.93 -1.70 -5.94
CA PRO A 82 -17.87 -1.24 -4.91
C PRO A 82 -17.77 -1.98 -3.57
N SER A 83 -17.28 -3.22 -3.58
CA SER A 83 -17.09 -4.06 -2.39
C SER A 83 -15.81 -3.75 -1.60
N HIS A 84 -14.90 -2.91 -2.12
CA HIS A 84 -13.55 -2.73 -1.57
C HIS A 84 -13.32 -1.33 -0.98
N THR A 85 -14.31 -0.75 -0.29
CA THR A 85 -14.23 0.61 0.29
C THR A 85 -12.99 0.83 1.16
N GLN A 86 -12.53 -0.17 1.91
CA GLN A 86 -11.30 -0.07 2.70
C GLN A 86 -10.05 0.07 1.82
N THR A 87 -9.98 -0.64 0.69
CA THR A 87 -8.85 -0.53 -0.24
C THR A 87 -8.79 0.88 -0.85
N LEU A 88 -9.94 1.46 -1.19
CA LEU A 88 -10.02 2.83 -1.73
C LEU A 88 -9.52 3.86 -0.72
N CYS A 89 -9.84 3.68 0.57
CA CYS A 89 -9.37 4.56 1.64
C CYS A 89 -7.84 4.58 1.71
N TRP A 90 -7.22 3.40 1.82
CA TRP A 90 -5.75 3.29 1.90
C TRP A 90 -5.07 3.76 0.62
N PHE A 91 -5.65 3.48 -0.54
CA PHE A 91 -5.14 3.94 -1.81
C PHE A 91 -5.16 5.47 -1.93
N ASN A 92 -6.22 6.12 -1.47
CA ASN A 92 -6.31 7.58 -1.45
C ASN A 92 -5.32 8.21 -0.44
N GLN A 93 -5.15 7.59 0.74
CA GLN A 93 -4.12 8.00 1.69
C GLN A 93 -2.73 7.93 1.06
N LEU A 94 -2.40 6.80 0.42
CA LEU A 94 -1.11 6.62 -0.27
C LEU A 94 -0.89 7.72 -1.32
N ARG A 95 -1.85 7.93 -2.22
CA ARG A 95 -1.76 8.96 -3.27
C ARG A 95 -1.59 10.37 -2.69
N SER A 96 -2.35 10.70 -1.65
CA SER A 96 -2.25 12.00 -0.99
C SER A 96 -0.86 12.21 -0.37
N SER A 97 -0.33 11.18 0.29
CA SER A 97 1.00 11.23 0.91
C SER A 97 2.13 11.28 -0.12
N MET A 98 2.04 10.52 -1.21
CA MET A 98 3.02 10.57 -2.32
C MET A 98 3.06 11.95 -2.98
N ASN A 99 1.88 12.53 -3.25
CA ASN A 99 1.79 13.90 -3.80
C ASN A 99 2.44 14.93 -2.86
N LYS A 100 2.30 14.79 -1.55
CA LYS A 100 2.94 15.66 -0.55
C LYS A 100 4.45 15.41 -0.44
N ALA A 101 4.90 14.18 -0.66
CA ALA A 101 6.30 13.79 -0.65
C ALA A 101 7.04 14.19 -1.94
N ALA A 102 6.32 14.60 -3.00
CA ALA A 102 6.84 14.78 -4.35
C ALA A 102 7.48 13.50 -4.93
N ILE A 103 6.88 12.34 -4.62
CA ILE A 103 7.29 11.00 -5.05
C ILE A 103 6.29 10.45 -6.06
#